data_AF-A0A349R1I0-F1
#
_entry.id   AF-A0A349R1I0-F1
#
_cell.length_a   1.000
_cell.length_b   1.000
_cell.length_c   1.000
_cell.angle_alpha   90.00
_cell.angle_beta   90.00
_cell.angle_gamma   90.00
#
_symmetry.space_group_name_H-M   'P 1'
#
loop_
_entity.id
_entity.type
_entity.pdbx_description
1 polymer ?
#
loop_
_entity_poly.entity_id
_entity_poly.type
_entity_poly.pdbx_seq_one_letter_code
_entity_poly.pdbx_strand_id
1 'polypeptide(L)' 'MYCFDRGLRKLVTAELEKIEVAIRAKMIYILSHQYGPFWYSAPNLFESDQLHLRGHLIESTPFLYTHKEL' A
#
# COMPACT_ATOMS: atom_id res chain seq x y z
N MET A 1 18.46 -30.98 3.78
CA MET A 1 17.26 -30.40 3.13
C MET A 1 17.13 -28.91 3.47
N TYR A 2 17.97 -28.02 2.90
CA TYR A 2 17.87 -26.55 3.08
C TYR A 2 18.60 -25.73 1.99
N CYS A 3 19.40 -26.36 1.14
CA CYS A 3 20.19 -25.66 0.12
C CYS A 3 19.33 -25.15 -1.07
N PHE A 4 18.19 -25.79 -1.34
CA PHE A 4 17.30 -25.43 -2.45
C PHE A 4 16.57 -24.10 -2.24
N ASP A 5 16.02 -23.85 -1.04
CA ASP A 5 15.33 -22.58 -0.70
C ASP A 5 16.28 -21.37 -0.74
N ARG A 6 17.53 -21.54 -0.31
CA ARG A 6 18.51 -20.45 -0.27
C ARG A 6 18.87 -19.93 -1.66
N GLY A 7 19.00 -20.82 -2.65
CA GLY A 7 19.26 -20.43 -4.04
C GLY A 7 18.08 -19.70 -4.65
N LEU A 8 16.87 -20.24 -4.45
CA LEU A 8 15.62 -19.64 -4.93
C LEU A 8 15.41 -18.25 -4.31
N ARG A 9 15.58 -18.09 -3.00
CA ARG A 9 15.44 -16.81 -2.30
C ARG A 9 16.40 -15.76 -2.86
N LYS A 10 17.67 -16.11 -3.09
CA LYS A 10 18.65 -15.19 -3.68
C LYS A 10 18.25 -14.74 -5.08
N LEU A 11 17.78 -15.68 -5.92
CA LEU A 11 17.35 -15.38 -7.27
C LEU A 11 16.09 -14.49 -7.28
N VAL A 12 15.08 -14.84 -6.48
CA VAL A 12 13.84 -14.07 -6.39
C VAL A 12 14.09 -12.66 -5.84
N THR A 13 14.91 -12.51 -4.78
CA THR A 13 15.21 -11.19 -4.22
C THR A 13 15.98 -10.32 -5.23
N ALA A 14 16.96 -10.87 -5.95
CA ALA A 14 17.71 -10.11 -6.95
C ALA A 14 16.83 -9.62 -8.11
N GLU A 15 15.88 -10.42 -8.58
CA GLU A 15 14.94 -9.98 -9.62
C GLU A 15 13.87 -9.02 -9.08
N LEU A 16 13.41 -9.20 -7.83
CA LEU A 16 12.48 -8.27 -7.18
C LEU A 16 13.10 -6.88 -6.99
N GLU A 17 14.39 -6.78 -6.69
CA GLU A 17 15.11 -5.50 -6.63
C GLU A 17 15.04 -4.74 -7.97
N LYS A 18 15.22 -5.44 -9.09
CA LYS A 18 15.11 -4.81 -10.43
C LYS A 18 13.68 -4.34 -10.72
N ILE A 19 12.69 -5.16 -10.36
CA ILE A 19 11.27 -4.83 -10.52
C ILE A 19 10.90 -3.61 -9.66
N GLU A 20 11.38 -3.56 -8.42
CA GLU A 20 11.17 -2.45 -7.49
C GLU A 20 11.69 -1.12 -8.06
N VAL A 21 12.95 -1.10 -8.53
CA VAL A 21 13.54 0.09 -9.15
C VAL A 21 12.75 0.53 -10.38
N ALA A 22 12.34 -0.41 -11.24
CA ALA A 22 11.58 -0.11 -12.45
C ALA A 22 10.19 0.47 -12.14
N ILE A 23 9.46 -0.14 -11.18
CA ILE A 23 8.16 0.34 -10.72
C ILE A 23 8.30 1.72 -10.09
N ARG A 24 9.28 1.92 -9.20
CA ARG A 24 9.52 3.22 -8.55
C ARG A 24 9.79 4.32 -9.57
N ALA A 25 10.64 4.07 -10.55
CA ALA A 25 10.94 5.03 -11.61
C ALA A 25 9.67 5.38 -12.42
N LYS A 26 8.86 4.36 -12.78
CA LYS A 26 7.62 4.57 -13.52
C LYS A 26 6.59 5.35 -12.71
N MET A 27 6.43 5.03 -11.43
CA MET A 27 5.55 5.75 -10.51
C MET A 27 5.96 7.22 -10.39
N ILE A 28 7.23 7.49 -10.10
CA ILE A 28 7.75 8.86 -9.99
C ILE A 28 7.51 9.62 -11.28
N TYR A 29 7.75 9.02 -12.45
CA TYR A 29 7.50 9.64 -13.74
C TYR A 29 6.03 10.05 -13.92
N ILE A 30 5.10 9.10 -13.73
CA ILE A 30 3.66 9.35 -13.90
C ILE A 30 3.21 10.45 -12.94
N LEU A 31 3.54 10.31 -11.65
CA LEU A 31 3.07 11.21 -10.61
C LEU A 31 3.69 12.61 -10.73
N SER A 32 4.97 12.70 -11.10
CA SER A 32 5.60 14.00 -11.32
C SER A 32 5.03 14.72 -12.54
N HIS A 33 4.63 13.97 -13.57
CA HIS A 33 3.99 14.54 -14.75
C HIS A 33 2.56 15.03 -14.46
N GLN A 34 1.84 14.34 -13.58
CA GLN A 34 0.45 14.68 -13.23
C GLN A 34 0.34 15.77 -12.15
N TYR A 35 1.19 15.72 -11.12
CA TYR A 35 1.06 16.52 -9.91
C TYR A 35 2.27 17.44 -9.63
N GLY A 36 3.26 17.43 -10.52
CA GLY A 36 4.49 18.19 -10.39
C GLY A 36 5.59 17.46 -9.59
N PRO A 37 6.82 17.98 -9.61
CA PRO A 37 8.00 17.29 -9.09
C PRO A 37 7.97 17.04 -7.57
N PHE A 38 7.17 17.78 -6.81
CA PHE A 38 7.07 17.68 -5.34
C PHE A 38 5.76 17.00 -4.87
N TRP A 39 5.16 16.16 -5.72
CA TRP A 39 3.88 15.49 -5.43
C TRP A 39 3.85 14.75 -4.09
N TYR A 40 4.96 14.18 -3.63
CA TYR A 40 5.04 13.45 -2.36
C TYR A 40 4.85 14.33 -1.12
N SER A 41 4.98 15.66 -1.26
CA SER A 41 4.79 16.63 -0.18
C SER A 41 3.36 17.15 -0.09
N ALA A 42 2.48 16.80 -1.04
CA ALA A 42 1.10 17.24 -1.07
C ALA A 42 0.21 16.25 -0.29
N PRO A 43 -0.19 16.57 0.96
CA PRO A 43 -0.93 15.64 1.82
C PRO A 43 -2.32 15.30 1.27
N ASN A 44 -2.86 16.16 0.41
CA ASN A 44 -4.14 15.96 -0.28
C ASN A 44 -4.10 14.87 -1.37
N LEU A 45 -2.92 14.40 -1.78
CA LEU A 45 -2.76 13.30 -2.74
C LEU A 45 -2.78 11.91 -2.08
N PHE A 46 -2.84 11.86 -0.76
CA PHE A 46 -2.85 10.61 0.01
C PHE A 46 -4.17 10.48 0.75
N GLU A 47 -4.72 9.26 0.78
CA GLU A 47 -5.86 8.94 1.63
C GLU A 47 -5.45 9.14 3.10
N SER A 48 -6.28 9.86 3.86
CA SER A 48 -6.01 10.12 5.28
C SER A 48 -6.01 8.84 6.11
N ASP A 49 -5.29 8.82 7.24
CA ASP A 49 -5.22 7.72 8.22
C ASP A 49 -6.60 7.17 8.66
N GLN A 50 -7.68 7.92 8.42
CA GLN A 50 -9.05 7.49 8.66
C GLN A 50 -9.43 6.23 7.88
N LEU A 51 -8.84 5.97 6.70
CA LEU A 51 -9.10 4.75 5.94
C LEU A 51 -8.51 3.50 6.62
N HIS A 52 -7.32 3.64 7.23
CA HIS A 52 -6.67 2.54 7.96
C HIS A 52 -7.42 2.20 9.26
N LEU A 53 -7.97 3.22 9.93
CA LEU A 53 -8.87 3.05 11.07
C LEU A 53 -10.20 2.40 10.67
N ARG A 54 -10.71 2.68 9.46
CA ARG A 54 -11.97 2.11 8.97
C ARG A 54 -11.90 0.60 8.73
N GLY A 55 -10.74 0.06 8.36
CA GLY A 55 -10.52 -1.38 8.25
C GLY A 55 -10.60 -2.08 9.61
N HIS A 56 -10.11 -1.43 10.67
CA HIS A 56 -10.17 -1.94 12.05
C HIS A 56 -11.59 -1.91 12.63
N LEU A 57 -12.39 -0.90 12.27
CA LEU A 57 -13.77 -0.73 12.74
C LEU A 57 -14.78 -1.68 12.08
N ILE A 58 -14.41 -2.39 11.01
CA ILE A 58 -15.30 -3.36 10.34
C ILE A 58 -15.23 -4.75 11.00
N GLU A 59 -14.12 -5.11 11.64
CA GLU A 59 -14.03 -6.36 12.42
C GLU A 59 -14.72 -6.26 13.80
N SER A 60 -14.95 -5.04 14.29
CA SER A 60 -15.45 -4.79 15.65
C SER A 60 -16.91 -4.33 15.73
N THR A 61 -17.75 -4.54 14.70
CA THR A 61 -19.20 -4.32 14.86
C THR A 61 -19.90 -5.64 15.20
N PRO A 62 -20.28 -5.87 16.48
CA PRO A 62 -21.39 -6.75 16.79
C PRO A 62 -22.63 -6.23 16.07
N PHE A 63 -23.32 -7.14 15.42
CA PHE A 63 -24.73 -7.08 15.12
C PHE A 63 -25.51 -6.51 16.33
N LEU A 64 -26.57 -5.73 16.10
CA LEU A 64 -27.52 -5.11 17.06
C LEU A 64 -27.13 -3.68 17.52
N TYR A 65 -27.95 -2.62 17.45
CA TYR A 65 -29.41 -2.53 17.49
C TYR A 65 -29.97 -1.42 16.59
N THR A 66 -31.04 -1.75 15.84
CA THR A 66 -32.08 -0.78 15.48
C THR A 66 -32.98 -0.59 16.69
N HIS A 67 -32.92 0.58 17.31
CA HIS A 67 -34.07 1.16 18.01
C HIS A 67 -34.04 2.67 17.77
N LYS A 68 -34.71 3.09 16.69
CA LYS A 68 -35.22 4.46 16.60
C LYS A 68 -36.45 4.50 17.47
N GLU A 69 -36.31 5.09 18.65
CA GLU A 69 -37.43 5.71 19.35
C GLU A 69 -38.02 6.80 18.46
N LEU A 70 -39.28 6.62 18.08
CA LEU A 70 -40.28 7.65 17.84
C LEU A 70 -41.65 7.06 18.22
#